data_AF-A0A5F1HT70-F1
#
_entry.id   AF-A0A5F1HT70-F1
#
_cell.length_a   1.000
_cell.length_b   1.000
_cell.length_c   1.000
_cell.angle_alpha   90.00
_cell.angle_beta   90.00
_cell.angle_gamma   90.00
#
_symmetry.space_group_name_H-M   'P 1'
#
loop_
_entity.id
_entity.type
_entity.pdbx_description
1 polymer ?
#
loop_
_entity_poly.entity_id
_entity_poly.type
_entity_poly.pdbx_seq_one_letter_code
_entity_poly.pdbx_strand_id
1 'polypeptide(L)'
;MKAINTAFLLLALHSSLCLASAGSWSQQSSGGTLTTGEELLVGRVLHAPTVVPRNAPVKYITWKINLLTPPPQGLEINLCSTTWCQPLPALAGHLTPVRHLSAGGVFHFIYNVRYKGQLIPSMTVVRNQLTIGYGSQS
;
A
#
# COMPACT_ATOMS: atom_id res chain seq x y z
N MET A 1 -35.41 51.59 38.85
CA MET A 1 -35.83 50.44 38.01
C MET A 1 -35.57 50.76 36.54
N LYS A 2 -34.44 50.31 35.98
CA LYS A 2 -34.25 50.12 34.52
C LYS A 2 -33.27 48.96 34.35
N ALA A 3 -33.76 47.88 33.77
CA ALA A 3 -33.05 46.60 33.64
C ALA A 3 -31.92 46.72 32.61
N ILE A 4 -30.72 46.32 33.02
CA ILE A 4 -29.57 46.12 32.14
C ILE A 4 -29.81 44.79 31.43
N ASN A 5 -30.10 44.84 30.14
CA ASN A 5 -30.41 43.65 29.36
C ASN A 5 -29.12 42.92 29.01
N THR A 6 -28.98 41.76 29.64
CA THR A 6 -27.89 40.78 29.53
C THR A 6 -27.56 40.42 28.09
N ALA A 7 -26.39 40.87 27.63
CA ALA A 7 -25.67 40.26 26.52
C ALA A 7 -25.13 38.90 27.00
N PHE A 8 -25.86 37.81 26.72
CA PHE A 8 -25.42 36.45 27.07
C PHE A 8 -25.30 35.60 25.81
N LEU A 9 -24.08 35.59 25.27
CA LEU A 9 -23.37 34.41 24.80
C LEU A 9 -24.16 33.47 23.85
N LEU A 10 -24.28 33.85 22.58
CA LEU A 10 -24.42 32.90 21.48
C LEU A 10 -23.09 32.15 21.33
N LEU A 11 -22.88 31.14 22.17
CA LEU A 11 -21.80 30.18 22.06
C LEU A 11 -22.06 29.32 20.82
N ALA A 12 -21.65 29.82 19.66
CA ALA A 12 -21.69 29.09 18.41
C ALA A 12 -20.87 27.80 18.58
N LEU A 13 -21.57 26.66 18.69
CA LEU A 13 -21.02 25.33 18.48
C LEU A 13 -20.47 25.28 17.04
N HIS A 14 -19.25 25.78 16.86
CA HIS A 14 -18.44 25.47 15.70
C HIS A 14 -17.90 24.05 15.91
N SER A 15 -18.79 23.07 15.73
CA SER A 15 -18.38 21.68 15.56
C SER A 15 -17.57 21.64 14.27
N SER A 16 -16.25 21.79 14.38
CA SER A 16 -15.33 21.50 13.28
C SER A 16 -15.49 20.03 12.93
N LEU A 17 -16.41 19.75 12.00
CA LEU A 17 -16.50 18.47 11.31
C LEU A 17 -15.20 18.35 10.51
N CYS A 18 -14.16 17.82 11.16
CA CYS A 18 -12.96 17.38 10.49
C CYS A 18 -13.38 16.17 9.63
N LEU A 19 -13.76 16.43 8.39
CA LEU A 19 -13.91 15.39 7.37
C LEU A 19 -12.51 14.84 7.12
N ALA A 20 -12.09 13.87 7.93
CA ALA A 20 -10.91 13.09 7.65
C ALA A 20 -11.15 12.39 6.30
N SER A 21 -10.40 12.78 5.26
CA SER A 21 -10.50 12.16 3.95
C SER A 21 -9.99 10.71 4.03
N ALA A 22 -10.88 9.79 4.35
CA ALA A 22 -10.62 8.36 4.26
C ALA A 22 -10.99 7.86 2.87
N GLY A 23 -10.27 6.87 2.39
CA GLY A 23 -10.51 6.29 1.08
C GLY A 23 -9.62 5.10 0.81
N SER A 24 -9.70 4.59 -0.41
CA SER A 24 -8.77 3.60 -0.91
C SER A 24 -8.51 3.80 -2.39
N TRP A 25 -7.36 3.33 -2.85
CA TRP A 25 -7.05 3.24 -4.27
C TRP A 25 -6.48 1.87 -4.59
N SER A 26 -6.64 1.44 -5.84
CA SER A 26 -6.10 0.18 -6.34
C SER A 26 -5.40 0.39 -7.67
N GLN A 27 -4.29 -0.32 -7.89
CA GLN A 27 -3.52 -0.33 -9.13
C GLN A 27 -3.02 -1.74 -9.42
N GLN A 28 -2.64 -1.96 -10.67
CA GLN A 28 -2.08 -3.22 -11.12
C GLN A 28 -0.94 -3.04 -12.12
N SER A 29 -0.01 -4.00 -12.15
CA SER A 29 1.06 -4.08 -13.14
C SER A 29 1.37 -5.51 -13.51
N SER A 30 2.11 -5.72 -14.60
CA SER A 30 2.87 -6.96 -14.80
C SER A 30 4.11 -6.96 -13.88
N GLY A 31 4.66 -8.15 -13.61
CA GLY A 31 5.85 -8.29 -12.75
C GLY A 31 7.12 -8.74 -13.47
N GLY A 32 7.01 -9.48 -14.59
CA GLY A 32 8.15 -9.95 -15.39
C GLY A 32 8.49 -11.43 -15.15
N THR A 33 9.70 -11.86 -15.51
CA THR A 33 10.12 -13.26 -15.44
C THR A 33 11.50 -13.40 -14.80
N LEU A 34 11.64 -14.36 -13.89
CA LEU A 34 12.91 -14.83 -13.32
C LEU A 34 13.28 -16.17 -13.96
N THR A 35 14.48 -16.23 -14.55
CA THR A 35 15.04 -17.47 -15.12
C THR A 35 16.17 -18.05 -14.29
N THR A 36 16.75 -17.27 -13.38
CA THR A 36 17.85 -17.66 -12.49
C THR A 36 17.47 -17.31 -11.06
N GLY A 37 17.74 -18.20 -10.11
CA GLY A 37 17.54 -17.90 -8.69
C GLY A 37 18.60 -16.93 -8.17
N GLU A 38 18.37 -16.34 -6.99
CA GLU A 38 19.16 -15.23 -6.42
C GLU A 38 19.13 -13.91 -7.22
N GLU A 39 18.56 -13.89 -8.44
CA GLU A 39 18.30 -12.68 -9.21
C GLU A 39 17.12 -11.88 -8.61
N LEU A 40 17.23 -10.56 -8.65
CA LEU A 40 16.17 -9.65 -8.23
C LEU A 40 15.31 -9.23 -9.42
N LEU A 41 14.03 -9.59 -9.38
CA LEU A 41 13.04 -9.05 -10.30
C LEU A 41 12.32 -7.87 -9.64
N VAL A 42 12.58 -6.66 -10.14
CA VAL A 42 11.93 -5.43 -9.68
C VAL A 42 10.71 -5.15 -10.56
N GLY A 43 9.53 -5.21 -9.97
CA GLY A 43 8.27 -4.91 -10.64
C GLY A 43 8.12 -3.44 -10.99
N ARG A 44 7.20 -3.15 -11.93
CA ARG A 44 6.85 -1.77 -12.29
C ARG A 44 6.29 -1.02 -11.07
N VAL A 45 6.63 0.27 -11.00
CA VAL A 45 6.12 1.18 -9.97
C VAL A 45 4.61 1.41 -10.12
N LEU A 46 3.91 1.31 -9.00
CA LEU A 46 2.50 1.63 -8.82
C LEU A 46 2.39 3.01 -8.18
N HIS A 47 1.76 3.94 -8.90
CA HIS A 47 1.58 5.32 -8.46
C HIS A 47 0.21 5.51 -7.83
N ALA A 48 0.16 6.20 -6.69
CA ALA A 48 -1.10 6.69 -6.14
C ALA A 48 -1.77 7.65 -7.15
N PRO A 49 -3.11 7.59 -7.30
CA PRO A 49 -3.85 8.59 -8.06
C PRO A 49 -3.63 10.00 -7.52
N THR A 50 -3.63 11.01 -8.39
CA THR A 50 -3.40 12.42 -8.03
C THR A 50 -4.44 13.00 -7.05
N VAL A 51 -5.63 12.40 -6.97
CA VAL A 51 -6.68 12.78 -6.01
C VAL A 51 -6.36 12.36 -4.57
N VAL A 52 -5.43 11.43 -4.36
CA VAL A 52 -5.05 10.97 -3.02
C VAL A 52 -4.17 12.03 -2.36
N PRO A 53 -4.49 12.49 -1.13
CA PRO A 53 -3.66 13.47 -0.45
C PRO A 53 -2.23 12.94 -0.26
N ARG A 54 -1.23 13.77 -0.58
CA ARG A 54 0.19 13.39 -0.59
C ARG A 54 0.69 12.79 0.72
N ASN A 55 0.09 13.16 1.85
CA ASN A 55 0.51 12.73 3.18
C ASN A 55 -0.60 11.91 3.90
N ALA A 56 -1.61 11.43 3.17
CA ALA A 56 -2.65 10.61 3.77
C ALA A 56 -2.02 9.34 4.39
N PRO A 57 -2.21 9.08 5.69
CA PRO A 57 -1.60 7.92 6.34
C PRO A 57 -2.26 6.64 5.82
N VAL A 58 -1.44 5.64 5.50
CA VAL A 58 -1.93 4.30 5.14
C VAL A 58 -2.55 3.64 6.37
N LYS A 59 -3.77 3.13 6.21
CA LYS A 59 -4.47 2.29 7.20
C LYS A 59 -4.21 0.82 6.97
N TYR A 60 -4.27 0.39 5.72
CA TYR A 60 -4.07 -1.00 5.37
C TYR A 60 -3.58 -1.16 3.94
N ILE A 61 -2.99 -2.31 3.70
CA ILE A 61 -2.47 -2.73 2.40
C ILE A 61 -3.03 -4.11 2.10
N THR A 62 -3.61 -4.29 0.93
CA THR A 62 -4.05 -5.59 0.43
C THR A 62 -3.36 -5.85 -0.90
N TRP A 63 -2.90 -7.07 -1.13
CA TRP A 63 -2.23 -7.44 -2.38
C TRP A 63 -2.73 -8.76 -2.93
N LYS A 64 -2.52 -8.92 -4.24
CA LYS A 64 -2.71 -10.19 -4.95
C LYS A 64 -1.71 -10.28 -6.11
N ILE A 65 -1.03 -11.40 -6.20
CA ILE A 65 0.01 -11.70 -7.19
C ILE A 65 -0.40 -12.98 -7.92
N ASN A 66 -0.37 -12.94 -9.24
CA ASN A 66 -0.63 -14.09 -10.09
C ASN A 66 0.66 -14.49 -10.79
N LEU A 67 1.06 -15.73 -10.58
CA LEU A 67 2.17 -16.36 -11.29
C LEU A 67 1.63 -17.24 -12.41
N LEU A 68 2.42 -17.41 -13.47
CA LEU A 68 2.09 -18.30 -14.58
C LEU A 68 2.21 -19.78 -14.17
N THR A 69 3.16 -20.07 -13.30
CA THR A 69 3.46 -21.40 -12.75
C THR A 69 3.22 -21.39 -11.23
N PRO A 70 3.11 -22.57 -10.57
CA PRO A 70 3.13 -22.63 -9.12
C PRO A 70 4.35 -21.89 -8.54
N PRO A 71 4.23 -21.28 -7.34
CA PRO A 71 5.35 -20.57 -6.73
C PRO A 71 6.50 -21.55 -6.44
N PRO A 72 7.74 -21.24 -6.86
CA PRO A 72 8.89 -22.07 -6.54
C PRO A 72 9.16 -22.05 -5.03
N GLN A 73 9.76 -23.12 -4.50
CA GLN A 73 10.26 -23.10 -3.13
C GLN A 73 11.31 -22.00 -2.95
N GLY A 74 11.28 -21.34 -1.79
CA GLY A 74 12.19 -20.23 -1.50
C GLY A 74 11.84 -18.93 -2.22
N LEU A 75 10.65 -18.82 -2.84
CA LEU A 75 10.13 -17.55 -3.33
C LEU A 75 10.03 -16.53 -2.18
N GLU A 76 10.70 -15.41 -2.37
CA GLU A 76 10.62 -14.23 -1.53
C GLU A 76 9.96 -13.08 -2.28
N ILE A 77 9.07 -12.39 -1.60
CA ILE A 77 8.31 -11.27 -2.15
C ILE A 77 8.43 -10.13 -1.16
N ASN A 78 8.84 -8.96 -1.64
CA ASN A 78 8.85 -7.74 -0.85
C ASN A 78 7.96 -6.69 -1.51
N LEU A 79 7.17 -5.99 -0.71
CA LEU A 79 6.52 -4.76 -1.11
C LEU A 79 7.34 -3.58 -0.60
N CYS A 80 7.77 -2.72 -1.52
CA CYS A 80 8.62 -1.59 -1.23
C CYS A 80 7.95 -0.27 -1.59
N SER A 81 8.26 0.75 -0.81
CA SER A 81 8.04 2.17 -1.06
C SER A 81 9.38 2.90 -0.92
N THR A 82 9.39 4.23 -1.02
CA THR A 82 10.64 5.01 -0.93
C THR A 82 11.42 4.82 0.38
N THR A 83 10.74 4.58 1.50
CA THR A 83 11.36 4.56 2.84
C THR A 83 11.09 3.26 3.61
N TRP A 84 10.47 2.28 2.97
CA TRP A 84 10.01 1.07 3.63
C TRP A 84 9.92 -0.08 2.66
N CYS A 85 10.39 -1.25 3.08
CA CYS A 85 10.18 -2.52 2.41
C CYS A 85 9.72 -3.55 3.43
N GLN A 86 8.74 -4.37 3.06
CA GLN A 86 8.24 -5.45 3.92
C GLN A 86 8.09 -6.76 3.15
N PRO A 87 8.59 -7.86 3.72
CA PRO A 87 8.32 -9.20 3.21
C PRO A 87 6.82 -9.50 3.22
N LEU A 88 6.33 -10.08 2.14
CA LEU A 88 4.96 -10.58 2.04
C LEU A 88 4.97 -12.10 2.24
N PRO A 89 4.17 -12.63 3.17
CA PRO A 89 4.21 -14.06 3.51
C PRO A 89 3.56 -14.97 2.45
N ALA A 90 2.80 -14.38 1.52
CA ALA A 90 2.02 -15.13 0.53
C ALA A 90 1.76 -14.29 -0.74
N LEU A 91 1.30 -14.96 -1.80
CA LEU A 91 0.92 -14.31 -3.06
C LEU A 91 -0.29 -13.38 -2.93
N ALA A 92 -1.13 -13.56 -1.91
CA ALA A 92 -2.22 -12.66 -1.60
C ALA A 92 -2.35 -12.50 -0.09
N GLY A 93 -2.82 -11.34 0.34
CA GLY A 93 -2.98 -11.08 1.75
C GLY A 93 -3.32 -9.64 2.05
N HIS A 94 -3.29 -9.34 3.34
CA HIS A 94 -3.60 -8.06 3.92
C HIS A 94 -2.66 -7.78 5.09
N LEU A 95 -2.27 -6.52 5.26
CA LEU A 95 -1.49 -6.09 6.42
C LEU A 95 -1.80 -4.65 6.80
N THR A 96 -1.59 -4.35 8.08
CA THR A 96 -1.54 -3.00 8.62
C THR A 96 -0.07 -2.62 8.77
N PRO A 97 0.41 -1.53 8.15
CA PRO A 97 1.80 -1.13 8.28
C PRO A 97 2.11 -0.68 9.72
N VAL A 98 3.23 -1.15 10.26
CA VAL A 98 3.68 -0.84 11.64
C VAL A 98 4.42 0.51 11.74
N ARG A 99 4.62 1.19 10.62
CA ARG A 99 5.27 2.50 10.53
C ARG A 99 4.39 3.45 9.73
N HIS A 100 4.60 4.75 9.92
CA HIS A 100 3.94 5.77 9.11
C HIS A 100 4.35 5.63 7.64
N LEU A 101 3.37 5.30 6.80
CA LEU A 101 3.48 5.30 5.34
C LEU A 101 2.50 6.30 4.76
N SER A 102 2.90 6.94 3.67
CA SER A 102 1.99 7.77 2.89
C SER A 102 1.30 6.96 1.79
N ALA A 103 -0.02 7.07 1.74
CA ALA A 103 -0.84 6.51 0.67
C ALA A 103 -0.70 7.29 -0.65
N GLY A 104 -0.18 8.53 -0.62
CA GLY A 104 0.16 9.30 -1.81
C GLY A 104 1.54 8.97 -2.40
N GLY A 105 2.21 7.96 -1.87
CA GLY A 105 3.53 7.51 -2.30
C GLY A 105 3.52 6.58 -3.51
N VAL A 106 4.69 6.02 -3.79
CA VAL A 106 4.88 5.00 -4.82
C VAL A 106 5.19 3.65 -4.17
N PHE A 107 4.74 2.58 -4.82
CA PHE A 107 4.92 1.21 -4.34
C PHE A 107 5.40 0.32 -5.48
N HIS A 108 6.22 -0.69 -5.19
CA HIS A 108 6.64 -1.68 -6.16
C HIS A 108 6.93 -3.02 -5.47
N PHE A 109 6.79 -4.11 -6.22
CA PHE A 109 7.10 -5.44 -5.73
C PHE A 109 8.52 -5.83 -6.14
N ILE A 110 9.22 -6.56 -5.29
CA ILE A 110 10.52 -7.17 -5.58
C ILE A 110 10.40 -8.67 -5.32
N TYR A 111 10.90 -9.47 -6.27
CA TYR A 111 10.89 -10.92 -6.18
C TYR A 111 12.31 -11.46 -6.21
N ASN A 112 12.53 -12.54 -5.47
CA ASN A 112 13.72 -13.38 -5.53
C ASN A 112 13.29 -14.83 -5.29
N VAL A 113 14.06 -15.80 -5.77
CA VAL A 113 13.94 -17.20 -5.38
C VAL A 113 15.26 -17.62 -4.75
N ARG A 114 15.23 -18.03 -3.48
CA ARG A 114 16.39 -18.58 -2.76
C ARG A 114 16.80 -19.94 -3.31
N TYR A 115 17.41 -19.92 -4.48
CA TYR A 115 17.87 -21.07 -5.24
C TYR A 115 19.08 -20.66 -6.06
N LYS A 116 20.08 -21.53 -6.17
CA LYS A 116 21.28 -21.24 -6.97
C LYS A 116 21.15 -21.84 -8.37
N GLY A 117 21.38 -21.01 -9.39
CA GLY A 117 21.37 -21.44 -10.79
C GLY A 117 20.00 -21.30 -11.47
N GLN A 118 19.81 -22.02 -12.56
CA GLN A 118 18.65 -21.86 -13.44
C GLN A 118 17.36 -22.34 -12.78
N LEU A 119 16.31 -21.51 -12.83
CA LEU A 119 14.96 -21.89 -12.42
C LEU A 119 14.30 -22.71 -13.52
N ILE A 120 13.91 -23.94 -13.18
CA ILE A 120 13.18 -24.85 -14.08
C ILE A 120 11.93 -25.34 -13.35
N PRO A 121 10.71 -24.89 -13.73
CA PRO A 121 10.44 -23.87 -14.75
C PRO A 121 10.86 -22.46 -14.30
N SER A 122 10.99 -21.54 -15.25
CA SER A 122 11.11 -20.11 -14.95
C SER A 122 9.88 -19.60 -14.21
N MET A 123 10.05 -18.63 -13.31
CA MET A 123 8.95 -18.01 -12.60
C MET A 123 8.51 -16.73 -13.34
N THR A 124 7.27 -16.68 -13.81
CA THR A 124 6.70 -15.49 -14.46
C THR A 124 5.58 -14.88 -13.62
N VAL A 125 5.72 -13.60 -13.28
CA VAL A 125 4.71 -12.78 -12.60
C VAL A 125 3.83 -12.10 -13.64
N VAL A 126 2.61 -12.60 -13.77
CA VAL A 126 1.63 -12.15 -14.76
C VAL A 126 0.93 -10.87 -14.31
N ARG A 127 0.56 -10.80 -13.04
CA ARG A 127 -0.17 -9.66 -12.48
C ARG A 127 0.22 -9.43 -11.03
N ASN A 128 0.43 -8.16 -10.71
CA ASN A 128 0.53 -7.61 -9.36
C ASN A 128 -0.63 -6.66 -9.18
N GLN A 129 -1.42 -6.86 -8.13
CA GLN A 129 -2.50 -5.96 -7.75
C GLN A 129 -2.24 -5.49 -6.32
N LEU A 130 -2.34 -4.18 -6.12
CA LEU A 130 -2.16 -3.53 -4.83
C LEU A 130 -3.36 -2.64 -4.55
N THR A 131 -3.87 -2.71 -3.33
CA THR A 131 -4.89 -1.80 -2.82
C THR A 131 -4.39 -1.18 -1.53
N ILE A 132 -4.45 0.15 -1.46
CA ILE A 132 -4.04 0.94 -0.29
C ILE A 132 -5.27 1.65 0.26
N GLY A 133 -5.61 1.33 1.51
CA GLY A 133 -6.58 2.09 2.29
C GLY A 133 -5.90 3.19 3.10
N TYR A 134 -6.52 4.36 3.21
CA TYR A 134 -5.95 5.53 3.86
C TYR A 134 -6.98 6.37 4.62
N GLY A 135 -6.50 7.23 5.52
CA GLY A 135 -7.31 8.14 6.35
C GLY A 135 -6.87 8.14 7.81
N SER A 136 -7.45 8.99 8.65
CA SER A 136 -7.10 9.06 10.08
C SER A 136 -7.26 7.72 10.80
N GLN A 137 -6.23 7.24 11.49
CA GLN A 137 -6.37 6.15 12.47
C GLN A 137 -7.42 6.57 13.49
N SER A 138 -8.51 5.82 13.60
CA SER A 138 -9.49 5.95 14.68
C SER A 138 -9.04 5.15 15.88
#